data_AF-A0AB37A1G0-F1
#
_entry.id   AF-A0AB37A1G0-F1
#
_cell.length_a   1.000
_cell.length_b   1.000
_cell.length_c   1.000
_cell.angle_alpha   90.00
_cell.angle_beta   90.00
_cell.angle_gamma   90.00
#
_symmetry.space_group_name_H-M   'P 1'
#
loop_
_entity.id
_entity.type
_entity.pdbx_description
1 polymer ?
#
loop_
_entity_poly.entity_id
_entity_poly.type
_entity_poly.pdbx_seq_one_letter_code
_entity_poly.pdbx_strand_id
1 'polypeptide(L)'
;MLKDKALGFIKKQILDLNDFSYEVEEDEQFIHVIFTEALGKEIEKEFTFKLVNDTLYMHSISYGWKPVEKGVANKYFWIDLLTKD
;
A
#
# COMPACT_ATOMS: atom_id res chain seq x y z
N MET A 1 11.61 9.63 -5.24
CA MET A 1 12.18 8.30 -4.90
C MET A 1 11.24 7.46 -4.03
N LEU A 2 10.86 7.89 -2.82
CA LEU A 2 9.89 7.13 -1.98
C LEU A 2 8.54 6.98 -2.68
N LYS A 3 7.96 8.10 -3.12
CA LYS A 3 6.69 8.14 -3.87
C LYS A 3 6.72 7.23 -5.09
N ASP A 4 7.77 7.32 -5.92
CA ASP A 4 7.91 6.48 -7.12
C ASP A 4 7.97 4.99 -6.77
N LYS A 5 8.66 4.61 -5.69
CA LYS A 5 8.71 3.22 -5.21
C LYS A 5 7.36 2.75 -4.65
N ALA A 6 6.69 3.56 -3.83
CA ALA A 6 5.37 3.23 -3.28
C ALA A 6 4.34 3.03 -4.40
N LEU A 7 4.25 3.98 -5.33
CA LEU A 7 3.33 3.89 -6.47
C LEU A 7 3.73 2.78 -7.44
N GLY A 8 5.03 2.55 -7.65
CA GLY A 8 5.52 1.42 -8.45
C GLY A 8 5.14 0.07 -7.84
N PHE A 9 5.23 -0.05 -6.51
CA PHE A 9 4.78 -1.23 -5.78
C PHE A 9 3.28 -1.45 -5.94
N ILE A 10 2.46 -0.43 -5.67
CA ILE A 10 0.99 -0.49 -5.79
C ILE A 10 0.60 -0.86 -7.20
N LYS A 11 1.11 -0.12 -8.20
CA LYS A 11 0.85 -0.37 -9.61
C LYS A 11 1.20 -1.80 -10.00
N LYS A 12 2.31 -2.36 -9.51
CA LYS A 12 2.69 -3.76 -9.76
C LYS A 12 1.73 -4.75 -9.09
N GLN A 13 1.18 -4.43 -7.93
CA GLN A 13 0.18 -5.28 -7.29
C GLN A 13 -1.14 -5.26 -8.07
N ILE A 14 -1.62 -4.09 -8.49
CA ILE A 14 -2.96 -3.92 -9.06
C ILE A 14 -3.01 -3.94 -10.60
N LEU A 15 -1.88 -4.13 -11.30
CA LEU A 15 -1.71 -3.90 -12.75
C LEU A 15 -2.74 -4.59 -13.66
N ASP A 16 -3.42 -5.62 -13.18
CA ASP A 16 -4.40 -6.41 -13.93
C ASP A 16 -5.83 -6.33 -13.37
N LEU A 17 -6.10 -5.41 -12.44
CA LEU A 17 -7.39 -5.28 -11.76
C LEU A 17 -7.94 -3.86 -11.95
N ASN A 18 -9.00 -3.72 -12.74
CA ASN A 18 -9.52 -2.43 -13.21
C ASN A 18 -10.39 -1.65 -12.19
N ASP A 19 -10.41 -2.03 -10.91
CA ASP A 19 -11.38 -1.51 -9.94
C ASP A 19 -10.69 -1.08 -8.62
N PHE A 20 -9.73 -0.16 -8.71
CA PHE A 20 -9.06 0.42 -7.53
C PHE A 20 -9.06 1.95 -7.60
N SER A 21 -9.52 2.58 -6.52
CA SER A 21 -9.47 4.02 -6.33
C SER A 21 -8.67 4.33 -5.07
N TYR A 22 -7.68 5.21 -5.19
CA TYR A 22 -6.88 5.65 -4.05
C TYR A 22 -6.36 7.06 -4.22
N GLU A 23 -6.17 7.75 -3.10
CA GLU A 23 -5.52 9.05 -3.00
C GLU A 23 -4.15 8.90 -2.35
N VAL A 24 -3.26 9.85 -2.65
CA VAL A 24 -1.86 9.82 -2.21
C VAL A 24 -1.54 11.14 -1.54
N GLU A 25 -1.18 11.06 -0.27
CA GLU A 25 -0.69 12.19 0.51
C GLU A 25 0.78 12.01 0.84
N GLU A 26 1.52 13.11 0.86
CA GLU A 26 2.95 13.13 1.12
C GLU A 26 3.22 13.94 2.38
N ASP A 27 3.89 13.31 3.35
CA ASP A 27 4.24 13.91 4.63
C ASP A 27 5.72 13.64 4.92
N GLU A 28 6.57 14.66 4.85
CA GLU A 28 8.02 14.62 5.09
C GLU A 28 8.74 13.34 4.60
N GLN A 29 8.76 12.30 5.44
CA GLN A 29 9.45 11.01 5.24
C GLN A 29 8.53 9.83 4.89
N PHE A 30 7.24 10.10 4.72
CA PHE A 30 6.15 9.15 4.54
C PHE A 30 5.32 9.45 3.29
N ILE A 31 4.73 8.39 2.75
CA ILE A 31 3.67 8.47 1.73
C ILE A 31 2.47 7.73 2.28
N HIS A 32 1.35 8.42 2.40
CA HIS A 32 0.08 7.82 2.80
C HIS A 32 -0.74 7.53 1.55
N VAL A 33 -1.31 6.33 1.51
CA VAL A 33 -2.19 5.91 0.42
C VAL A 33 -3.52 5.48 1.02
N ILE A 34 -4.56 6.20 0.64
CA ILE A 34 -5.91 6.01 1.15
C ILE A 34 -6.72 5.36 0.04
N PHE A 35 -7.04 4.08 0.19
CA PHE A 35 -7.88 3.34 -0.74
C PHE A 35 -9.35 3.56 -0.38
N THR A 36 -10.13 3.98 -1.37
CA THR A 36 -11.58 4.22 -1.28
C THR A 36 -12.39 3.17 -2.03
N GLU A 37 -11.77 2.46 -2.98
CA GLU A 37 -12.41 1.37 -3.71
C GLU A 37 -11.39 0.25 -3.98
N ALA A 38 -11.83 -1.00 -3.80
CA ALA A 38 -11.10 -2.20 -4.23
C ALA A 38 -12.07 -3.27 -4.75
N LEU A 39 -11.85 -3.74 -5.98
CA LEU A 39 -12.65 -4.80 -6.62
C LEU A 39 -14.16 -4.48 -6.65
N GLY A 40 -14.50 -3.22 -6.96
CA GLY A 40 -15.88 -2.74 -7.08
C GLY A 40 -16.61 -2.60 -5.75
N LYS A 41 -15.87 -2.54 -4.63
CA LYS A 41 -16.41 -2.32 -3.29
C LYS A 41 -15.80 -1.06 -2.69
N GLU A 42 -16.65 -0.26 -2.08
CA GLU A 42 -16.22 0.81 -1.18
C GLU A 42 -15.47 0.21 0.02
N ILE A 43 -14.30 0.75 0.28
CA ILE A 43 -13.44 0.42 1.42
C ILE A 43 -12.84 1.70 1.98
N GLU A 44 -12.33 1.67 3.21
CA GLU A 44 -11.54 2.76 3.77
C GLU A 44 -10.28 2.17 4.39
N LYS A 45 -9.18 2.16 3.64
CA LYS A 45 -7.91 1.57 4.08
C LYS A 45 -6.77 2.53 3.85
N GLU A 46 -6.02 2.80 4.92
CA GLU A 46 -4.81 3.61 4.85
C GLU A 46 -3.56 2.73 4.97
N PHE A 47 -2.63 2.92 4.02
CA PHE A 47 -1.27 2.39 4.11
C PHE A 47 -0.25 3.51 4.11
N THR A 48 0.67 3.47 5.08
CA THR A 48 1.80 4.39 5.14
C THR A 48 3.05 3.72 4.60
N PHE A 49 3.80 4.39 3.74
CA PHE A 49 5.04 3.89 3.17
C PHE A 49 6.23 4.71 3.64
N LYS A 50 7.37 4.04 3.84
CA LYS A 50 8.66 4.68 4.10
C LYS A 50 9.81 3.90 3.47
N LEU A 51 10.94 4.57 3.27
CA LEU A 51 12.18 3.93 2.83
C LEU A 51 13.17 3.85 3.99
N VAL A 52 13.71 2.65 4.21
CA VAL A 52 14.81 2.42 5.16
C VAL A 52 15.86 1.57 4.47
N ASN A 53 17.08 2.10 4.32
CA ASN A 53 18.19 1.42 3.62
C ASN A 53 17.74 0.84 2.26
N ASP A 54 17.13 1.69 1.44
CA ASP A 54 16.56 1.36 0.11
C ASP A 54 15.44 0.31 0.08
N THR A 55 15.00 -0.19 1.24
CA THR A 55 13.89 -1.14 1.36
C THR A 55 12.59 -0.39 1.58
N LEU A 56 11.59 -0.61 0.71
CA LEU A 56 10.25 -0.08 0.91
C LEU A 56 9.51 -0.85 2.02
N TYR A 57 9.08 -0.12 3.04
CA TYR A 57 8.22 -0.62 4.09
C TYR A 57 6.81 -0.06 3.91
N MET A 58 5.82 -0.90 4.15
CA MET A 58 4.40 -0.54 4.26
C MET A 58 3.97 -0.75 5.71
N HIS A 59 3.26 0.21 6.27
CA HIS A 59 2.54 0.10 7.52
C HIS A 59 1.05 -0.04 7.24
N SER A 60 0.39 -0.86 8.03
CA SER A 60 -1.05 -0.87 8.16
C SER A 60 -1.42 -1.04 9.63
N ILE A 61 -2.65 -0.70 10.00
CA ILE A 61 -3.12 -0.82 11.38
C ILE A 61 -3.05 -2.27 11.86
N SER A 62 -3.43 -3.23 11.02
CA SER A 62 -3.52 -4.64 11.42
C SER A 62 -2.17 -5.38 11.47
N TYR A 63 -1.16 -4.94 10.70
CA TYR A 63 0.08 -5.70 10.55
C TYR A 63 1.37 -4.92 10.89
N GLY A 64 1.27 -3.62 11.12
CA GLY A 64 2.44 -2.77 11.36
C GLY A 64 3.39 -2.72 10.16
N TRP A 65 4.65 -2.37 10.41
CA TRP A 65 5.65 -2.22 9.35
C TRP A 65 6.09 -3.56 8.74
N LYS A 66 5.93 -3.72 7.42
CA LYS A 66 6.35 -4.88 6.62
C LYS A 66 7.21 -4.45 5.43
N PRO A 67 8.32 -5.16 5.13
CA PRO A 67 9.15 -4.88 3.95
C PRO A 67 8.51 -5.49 2.68
N VAL A 68 7.68 -4.72 1.98
CA VAL A 68 6.77 -5.24 0.94
C VAL A 68 7.43 -5.56 -0.40
N GLU A 69 8.67 -5.14 -0.62
CA GLU A 69 9.46 -5.50 -1.81
C GLU A 69 10.28 -6.80 -1.64
N LYS A 70 10.27 -7.41 -0.45
CA LYS A 70 11.13 -8.58 -0.13
C LYS A 70 10.30 -9.81 0.24
N GLY A 71 10.53 -10.90 -0.50
CA GLY A 71 9.96 -12.22 -0.19
C GLY A 71 8.43 -12.25 -0.24
N VAL A 72 7.81 -12.93 0.72
CA VAL A 72 6.35 -13.18 0.78
C VAL A 72 5.57 -12.07 1.50
N ALA A 73 6.21 -10.95 1.86
CA ALA A 73 5.61 -9.93 2.70
C ALA A 73 4.57 -9.05 1.96
N ASN A 74 4.59 -8.99 0.63
CA ASN A 74 3.56 -8.28 -0.13
C ASN A 74 2.15 -8.86 0.10
N LYS A 75 2.01 -10.11 0.57
CA LYS A 75 0.70 -10.67 0.92
C LYS A 75 -0.04 -9.85 1.98
N TYR A 76 0.68 -9.15 2.86
CA TYR A 76 0.06 -8.33 3.91
C TYR A 76 -0.70 -7.14 3.32
N PHE A 77 -0.25 -6.60 2.18
CA PHE A 77 -1.01 -5.59 1.43
C PHE A 77 -2.40 -6.12 1.08
N TRP A 78 -2.46 -7.31 0.45
CA TRP A 78 -3.72 -7.91 0.03
C TRP A 78 -4.62 -8.34 1.18
N ILE A 79 -4.03 -8.96 2.21
CA ILE A 79 -4.80 -9.41 3.36
C ILE A 79 -5.46 -8.19 4.02
N ASP A 80 -4.71 -7.12 4.30
CA ASP A 80 -5.29 -5.96 4.97
C ASP A 80 -6.31 -5.22 4.08
N LEU A 81 -5.97 -4.99 2.82
CA LEU A 81 -6.81 -4.25 1.87
C LEU A 81 -8.19 -4.90 1.66
N LEU A 82 -8.25 -6.23 1.67
CA LEU A 82 -9.46 -7.00 1.41
C LEU A 82 -10.15 -7.52 2.68
N THR A 83 -9.53 -7.37 3.85
CA THR A 83 -10.15 -7.75 5.12
C THR A 83 -11.16 -6.67 5.52
N LYS A 84 -12.39 -7.11 5.79
CA LYS A 84 -13.42 -6.23 6.36
C LYS A 84 -12.95 -5.71 7.71
N ASP A 85 -13.24 -4.45 7.99
CA ASP A 85 -13.07 -3.88 9.32
C ASP A 85 -13.96 -4.59 10.36
#